data_AF-A0AA40YN97-F1
#
_entry.id   AF-A0AA40YN97-F1
#
_cell.length_a   1.000
_cell.length_b   1.000
_cell.length_c   1.000
_cell.angle_alpha   90.00
_cell.angle_beta   90.00
_cell.angle_gamma   90.00
#
_symmetry.space_group_name_H-M   'P 1'
#
loop_
_entity.id
_entity.type
_entity.pdbx_description
1 polymer ?
#
loop_
_entity_poly.entity_id
_entity_poly.type
_entity_poly.pdbx_seq_one_letter_code
_entity_poly.pdbx_strand_id
1 'polypeptide(L)'
;MMVKRVPDNIEDIMKSAKGGDTIAMQTLSGQLSGLIWREYTRQDTQIKPNDWYSEAQYVLYRALASLRIFTWPTLIAYYEKALRHHAQQVWRLEYQVDSSLETIALEDEKHANGGRLEETTMLYYEESQHIKASLQAIASKLTPKEQHFLQLWLSGYKVEECAEMLHRSKSWGYLMRRQIQIKLSVELYDD
;
A
#
# COMPACT_ATOMS: atom_id res chain seq x y z
N MET A 1 5.35 -20.85 4.36
CA MET A 1 4.91 -19.53 4.86
C MET A 1 3.58 -19.22 4.19
N MET A 2 2.48 -19.18 4.94
CA MET A 2 1.12 -19.04 4.39
C MET A 2 0.87 -17.61 3.87
N VAL A 3 0.32 -17.56 2.65
CA VAL A 3 -0.11 -16.36 1.92
C VAL A 3 -1.18 -15.61 2.71
N LYS A 4 -0.98 -14.32 3.00
CA LYS A 4 -2.08 -13.44 3.42
C LYS A 4 -2.49 -12.57 2.24
N ARG A 5 -3.53 -13.01 1.54
CA ARG A 5 -4.32 -12.22 0.58
C ARG A 5 -4.71 -10.89 1.22
N VAL A 6 -4.99 -9.84 0.42
CA VAL A 6 -5.86 -8.74 0.88
C VAL A 6 -7.16 -9.42 1.29
N PRO A 7 -7.54 -9.42 2.57
CA PRO A 7 -8.70 -10.18 2.99
C PRO A 7 -9.94 -9.57 2.35
N ASP A 8 -10.94 -10.38 2.02
CA ASP A 8 -12.20 -9.88 1.46
C ASP A 8 -12.85 -8.83 2.35
N ASN A 9 -12.39 -8.77 3.61
CA ASN A 9 -12.76 -7.85 4.64
C ASN A 9 -11.68 -6.80 5.01
N ILE A 10 -10.96 -6.26 4.03
CA ILE A 10 -9.89 -5.26 4.29
C ILE A 10 -10.43 -4.04 5.05
N GLU A 11 -11.68 -3.64 4.81
CA GLU A 11 -12.30 -2.52 5.50
C GLU A 11 -12.58 -2.81 6.98
N ASP A 12 -13.04 -4.02 7.36
CA ASP A 12 -13.18 -4.31 8.79
C ASP A 12 -11.82 -4.53 9.45
N ILE A 13 -10.81 -5.03 8.72
CA ILE A 13 -9.43 -5.05 9.25
C ILE A 13 -8.93 -3.63 9.51
N MET A 14 -9.20 -2.70 8.60
CA MET A 14 -8.91 -1.28 8.84
C MET A 14 -9.66 -0.78 10.08
N LYS A 15 -10.95 -1.09 10.24
CA LYS A 15 -11.74 -0.65 11.40
C LYS A 15 -11.20 -1.23 12.71
N SER A 16 -10.90 -2.52 12.74
CA SER A 16 -10.28 -3.20 13.88
C SER A 16 -8.92 -2.60 14.22
N ALA A 17 -8.08 -2.35 13.22
CA ALA A 17 -6.78 -1.71 13.42
C ALA A 17 -6.90 -0.28 13.99
N LYS A 18 -7.89 0.49 13.53
CA LYS A 18 -8.22 1.80 14.12
C LYS A 18 -8.72 1.69 15.56
N GLY A 19 -9.46 0.62 15.87
CA GLY A 19 -9.90 0.27 17.22
C GLY A 19 -8.78 -0.22 18.16
N GLY A 20 -7.54 -0.32 17.68
CA GLY A 20 -6.38 -0.74 18.47
C GLY A 20 -6.04 -2.24 18.39
N ASP A 21 -6.67 -2.99 17.49
CA ASP A 21 -6.32 -4.39 17.25
C ASP A 21 -4.92 -4.50 16.61
N THR A 22 -3.99 -5.05 17.39
CA THR A 22 -2.58 -5.21 16.99
C THR A 22 -2.39 -6.23 15.87
N ILE A 23 -3.24 -7.27 15.80
CA ILE A 23 -3.18 -8.30 14.75
C ILE A 23 -3.67 -7.69 13.43
N ALA A 24 -4.75 -6.89 13.49
CA ALA A 24 -5.24 -6.15 12.34
C ALA A 24 -4.19 -5.16 11.83
N MET A 25 -3.55 -4.42 12.75
CA MET A 25 -2.48 -3.48 12.41
C MET A 25 -1.28 -4.17 11.73
N GLN A 26 -0.80 -5.28 12.31
CA GLN A 26 0.28 -6.07 11.72
C GLN A 26 -0.10 -6.63 10.35
N THR A 27 -1.37 -7.00 10.18
CA THR A 27 -1.87 -7.51 8.89
C THR A 27 -1.85 -6.41 7.83
N LEU A 28 -2.31 -5.19 8.15
CA LEU A 28 -2.25 -4.04 7.22
C LEU A 28 -0.80 -3.64 6.90
N SER A 29 0.06 -3.57 7.92
CA SER A 29 1.49 -3.28 7.73
C SER A 29 2.15 -4.31 6.82
N GLY A 30 1.81 -5.60 6.98
CA GLY A 30 2.26 -6.66 6.09
C GLY A 30 1.83 -6.47 4.63
N GLN A 31 0.57 -6.06 4.40
CA GLN A 31 0.07 -5.77 3.05
C GLN A 31 0.85 -4.62 2.38
N LEU A 32 1.30 -3.64 3.16
CA LEU A 32 2.01 -2.44 2.69
C LEU A 32 3.53 -2.54 2.82
N SER A 33 4.07 -3.74 3.11
CA SER A 33 5.49 -3.94 3.40
C SER A 33 6.44 -3.50 2.28
N GLY A 34 6.02 -3.60 1.02
CA GLY A 34 6.79 -3.12 -0.13
C GLY A 34 6.84 -1.61 -0.24
N LEU A 35 5.73 -0.92 0.06
CA LEU A 35 5.70 0.53 0.18
C LEU A 35 6.64 1.00 1.31
N ILE A 36 6.61 0.32 2.46
CA ILE A 36 7.49 0.59 3.61
C ILE A 36 8.96 0.45 3.22
N TRP A 37 9.30 -0.67 2.56
CA TRP A 37 10.66 -0.92 2.08
C TRP A 37 11.12 0.10 1.03
N ARG A 38 10.24 0.49 0.12
CA ARG A 38 10.56 1.43 -0.95
C ARG A 38 10.85 2.83 -0.40
N GLU A 39 10.08 3.29 0.59
CA GLU A 39 10.39 4.58 1.21
C GLU A 39 11.67 4.49 2.06
N TYR A 40 11.96 3.36 2.73
CA TYR A 40 13.25 3.14 3.41
C TYR A 40 14.46 3.30 2.48
N THR A 41 14.47 2.53 1.39
CA THR A 41 15.60 2.44 0.45
C THR A 41 15.82 3.70 -0.39
N ARG A 42 14.81 4.60 -0.46
CA ARG A 42 14.96 5.92 -1.08
C ARG A 42 15.77 6.88 -0.23
N GLN A 43 15.97 6.57 1.03
CA GLN A 43 16.66 7.46 1.94
C GLN A 43 18.07 6.93 2.25
N ASP A 44 19.01 7.86 2.32
CA ASP A 44 20.34 7.61 2.86
C ASP A 44 20.32 7.88 4.39
N THR A 45 19.47 7.14 5.12
CA THR A 45 19.39 7.23 6.60
C THR A 45 20.20 6.14 7.26
N GLN A 46 20.74 6.40 8.46
CA GLN A 46 21.36 5.36 9.29
C GLN A 46 20.34 4.53 10.09
N ILE A 47 19.03 4.76 9.93
CA ILE A 47 18.01 3.97 10.63
C ILE A 47 18.14 2.50 10.22
N LYS A 48 18.14 1.61 11.22
CA LYS A 48 18.11 0.17 10.98
C LYS A 48 16.74 -0.24 10.42
N PRO A 49 16.67 -1.23 9.51
CA PRO A 49 15.41 -1.64 8.91
C PRO A 49 14.28 -1.93 9.92
N ASN A 50 14.58 -2.63 11.03
CA ASN A 50 13.57 -2.98 12.03
C ASN A 50 12.97 -1.76 12.75
N ASP A 51 13.81 -0.75 13.02
CA ASP A 51 13.37 0.50 13.64
C ASP A 51 12.48 1.27 12.65
N TRP A 52 12.87 1.28 11.36
CA TRP A 52 12.03 1.84 10.28
C TRP A 52 10.67 1.17 10.15
N TYR A 53 10.60 -0.17 10.20
CA TYR A 53 9.31 -0.88 10.14
C TYR A 53 8.39 -0.54 11.32
N SER A 54 8.97 -0.30 12.50
CA SER A 54 8.22 0.11 13.70
C SER A 54 7.68 1.54 13.56
N GLU A 55 8.52 2.46 13.09
CA GLU A 55 8.13 3.84 12.76
C GLU A 55 7.04 3.89 11.68
N ALA A 56 7.20 3.12 10.61
CA ALA A 56 6.21 3.02 9.54
C ALA A 56 4.85 2.50 10.04
N GLN A 57 4.86 1.51 10.94
CA GLN A 57 3.63 1.03 11.57
C GLN A 57 2.97 2.11 12.45
N TYR A 58 3.75 2.93 13.14
CA TYR A 58 3.23 4.08 13.90
C TYR A 58 2.61 5.14 12.97
N VAL A 59 3.25 5.44 11.85
CA VAL A 59 2.69 6.34 10.82
C VAL A 59 1.38 5.77 10.25
N LEU A 60 1.33 4.45 10.00
CA LEU A 60 0.11 3.78 9.52
C LEU A 60 -1.04 3.89 10.53
N TYR A 61 -0.75 3.74 11.82
CA TYR A 61 -1.73 3.95 12.87
C TYR A 61 -2.27 5.39 12.88
N ARG A 62 -1.38 6.39 12.77
CA ARG A 62 -1.80 7.81 12.68
C ARG A 62 -2.62 8.09 11.43
N ALA A 63 -2.24 7.49 10.30
CA ALA A 63 -2.99 7.58 9.06
C ALA A 63 -4.42 7.06 9.24
N LEU A 64 -4.58 5.85 9.75
CA LEU A 64 -5.90 5.25 10.04
C LEU A 64 -6.74 6.10 10.99
N ALA A 65 -6.14 6.67 12.03
CA ALA A 65 -6.84 7.55 12.97
C ALA A 65 -7.35 8.83 12.30
N SER A 66 -6.57 9.39 11.36
CA SER A 66 -6.88 10.65 10.67
C SER A 66 -7.90 10.52 9.52
N LEU A 67 -8.09 9.32 8.98
CA LEU A 67 -9.00 9.09 7.86
C LEU A 67 -10.47 9.21 8.29
N ARG A 68 -11.20 10.08 7.57
CA ARG A 68 -12.66 10.18 7.62
C ARG A 68 -13.32 9.16 6.70
N ILE A 69 -12.77 8.97 5.50
CA ILE A 69 -13.23 7.98 4.51
C ILE A 69 -12.41 6.71 4.67
N PHE A 70 -13.09 5.60 4.92
CA PHE A 70 -12.48 4.35 5.34
C PHE A 70 -12.32 3.33 4.21
N THR A 71 -11.74 3.78 3.09
CA THR A 71 -11.50 2.91 1.92
C THR A 71 -10.02 2.62 1.73
N TRP A 72 -9.72 1.43 1.21
CA TRP A 72 -8.35 0.97 0.97
C TRP A 72 -7.52 1.90 0.06
N PRO A 73 -8.04 2.43 -1.06
CA PRO A 73 -7.28 3.36 -1.91
C PRO A 73 -6.93 4.67 -1.19
N THR A 74 -7.86 5.20 -0.39
CA THR A 74 -7.64 6.43 0.39
C THR A 74 -6.54 6.22 1.44
N LEU A 75 -6.55 5.07 2.11
CA LEU A 75 -5.49 4.70 3.05
C LEU A 75 -4.13 4.62 2.35
N ILE A 76 -4.02 3.93 1.21
CA ILE A 76 -2.75 3.83 0.48
C ILE A 76 -2.23 5.21 0.10
N ALA A 77 -3.05 6.05 -0.53
CA ALA A 77 -2.64 7.37 -1.00
C ALA A 77 -2.19 8.28 0.14
N TYR A 78 -2.95 8.29 1.25
CA TYR A 78 -2.60 9.09 2.42
C TYR A 78 -1.37 8.54 3.14
N TYR A 79 -1.29 7.22 3.33
CA TYR A 79 -0.17 6.58 4.00
C TYR A 79 1.14 6.72 3.21
N GLU A 80 1.14 6.61 1.89
CA GLU A 80 2.33 6.84 1.06
C GLU A 80 2.89 8.26 1.28
N LYS A 81 2.03 9.28 1.29
CA LYS A 81 2.43 10.67 1.54
C LYS A 81 2.95 10.85 2.97
N ALA A 82 2.19 10.36 3.95
CA ALA A 82 2.55 10.46 5.36
C ALA A 82 3.88 9.77 5.66
N LEU A 83 4.09 8.58 5.08
CA LEU A 83 5.32 7.81 5.24
C LEU A 83 6.50 8.55 4.63
N ARG A 84 6.36 9.10 3.41
CA ARG A 84 7.42 9.90 2.76
C ARG A 84 7.77 11.15 3.56
N HIS A 85 6.77 11.83 4.12
CA HIS A 85 6.99 12.98 4.98
C HIS A 85 7.75 12.61 6.25
N HIS A 86 7.32 11.54 6.93
CA HIS A 86 7.99 11.03 8.13
C HIS A 86 9.43 10.64 7.85
N ALA A 87 9.67 9.99 6.71
CA ALA A 87 10.99 9.68 6.21
C ALA A 87 11.86 10.96 6.11
N GLN A 88 11.34 12.02 5.47
CA GLN A 88 12.08 13.28 5.32
C GLN A 88 12.35 13.97 6.65
N GLN A 89 11.40 13.93 7.59
CA GLN A 89 11.58 14.45 8.95
C GLN A 89 12.71 13.73 9.69
N VAL A 90 12.72 12.40 9.64
CA VAL A 90 13.77 11.57 10.21
C VAL A 90 15.14 11.97 9.66
N TRP A 91 15.26 12.09 8.34
CA TRP A 91 16.50 12.51 7.69
C TRP A 91 16.91 13.92 8.13
N ARG A 92 15.98 14.87 8.18
CA ARG A 92 16.27 16.24 8.64
C ARG A 92 16.75 16.28 10.10
N LEU A 93 16.14 15.48 10.97
CA LEU A 93 16.54 15.35 12.38
C LEU A 93 17.94 14.73 12.51
N GLU A 94 18.26 13.73 11.69
CA GLU A 94 19.59 13.12 11.62
C GLU A 94 20.67 14.13 11.19
N TYR A 95 20.34 15.03 10.26
CA TYR A 95 21.26 16.03 9.71
C TYR A 95 21.08 17.46 10.25
N GLN A 96 20.31 17.65 11.33
CA GLN A 96 20.03 18.95 11.98
C GLN A 96 19.59 20.07 11.01
N VAL A 97 18.78 19.74 10.01
CA VAL A 97 18.25 20.72 9.04
C VAL A 97 17.05 21.46 9.66
N ASP A 98 17.08 22.80 9.66
CA ASP A 98 16.08 23.67 10.29
C ASP A 98 14.63 23.34 9.87
N SER A 99 13.75 23.21 10.87
CA SER A 99 12.37 22.70 10.78
C SER A 99 11.32 23.74 10.36
N SER A 100 11.73 24.95 9.99
CA SER A 100 10.84 26.10 9.76
C SER A 100 10.05 26.09 8.45
N LEU A 101 10.09 24.99 7.67
CA LEU A 101 9.43 24.86 6.35
C LEU A 101 8.21 23.92 6.36
N GLU A 102 7.83 23.35 7.50
CA GLU A 102 7.04 22.11 7.53
C GLU A 102 5.54 22.25 7.84
N THR A 103 5.04 23.44 8.22
CA THR A 103 3.66 23.56 8.74
C THR A 103 2.57 23.58 7.66
N ILE A 104 2.91 23.68 6.38
CA ILE A 104 1.93 24.04 5.34
C ILE A 104 1.31 22.81 4.65
N ALA A 105 2.05 21.70 4.47
CA ALA A 105 1.60 20.59 3.62
C ALA A 105 0.57 19.64 4.29
N LEU A 106 0.64 19.44 5.61
CA LEU A 106 -0.31 18.59 6.35
C LEU A 106 -1.61 19.33 6.70
N GLU A 107 -1.56 20.65 6.85
CA GLU A 107 -2.74 21.47 7.16
C GLU A 107 -3.62 21.70 5.91
N ASP A 108 -3.02 21.87 4.73
CA ASP A 108 -3.76 22.06 3.47
C ASP A 108 -4.62 20.84 3.09
N GLU A 109 -4.15 19.60 3.29
CA GLU A 109 -4.96 18.40 2.99
C GLU A 109 -6.03 18.09 4.06
N LYS A 110 -5.82 18.55 5.30
CA LYS A 110 -6.85 18.47 6.35
C LYS A 110 -8.06 19.35 5.99
N HIS A 111 -7.82 20.45 5.25
CA HIS A 111 -8.86 21.31 4.68
C HIS A 111 -9.46 20.74 3.39
N ALA A 112 -8.68 20.09 2.53
CA ALA A 112 -9.17 19.46 1.29
C ALA A 112 -10.15 18.30 1.53
N ASN A 113 -10.00 17.56 2.64
CA ASN A 113 -10.93 16.50 3.06
C ASN A 113 -12.28 17.01 3.62
N GLY A 114 -12.59 18.31 3.45
CA GLY A 114 -13.86 18.93 3.84
C GLY A 114 -14.80 19.28 2.67
N GLY A 115 -14.40 19.03 1.42
CA GLY A 115 -15.18 19.43 0.22
C GLY A 115 -15.98 18.28 -0.41
N ARG A 116 -17.32 18.36 -0.30
CA ARG A 116 -18.37 17.63 -1.06
C ARG A 116 -17.91 16.48 -1.96
N LEU A 117 -17.98 15.25 -1.45
CA LEU A 117 -17.74 14.01 -2.23
C LEU A 117 -18.84 12.96 -2.00
N GLU A 118 -19.98 13.34 -1.41
CA GLU A 118 -21.00 12.39 -0.91
C GLU A 118 -21.87 11.76 -2.00
N GLU A 119 -22.00 12.36 -3.19
CA GLU A 119 -22.92 11.86 -4.23
C GLU A 119 -22.26 10.90 -5.25
N THR A 120 -20.93 10.95 -5.41
CA THR A 120 -20.21 10.07 -6.35
C THR A 120 -19.93 8.67 -5.81
N THR A 121 -19.98 8.44 -4.49
CA THR A 121 -19.43 7.23 -3.86
C THR A 121 -20.29 5.98 -4.04
N MET A 122 -21.62 6.09 -4.18
CA MET A 122 -22.49 4.91 -4.29
C MET A 122 -22.41 4.21 -5.65
N LEU A 123 -22.21 4.95 -6.76
CA LEU A 123 -22.07 4.35 -8.09
C LEU A 123 -20.76 3.53 -8.24
N TYR A 124 -19.69 3.91 -7.53
CA TYR A 124 -18.42 3.17 -7.54
C TYR A 124 -18.47 1.84 -6.76
N TYR A 125 -19.42 1.67 -5.82
CA TYR A 125 -19.43 0.50 -4.94
C TYR A 125 -19.94 -0.77 -5.64
N GLU A 126 -20.95 -0.66 -6.52
CA GLU A 126 -21.47 -1.80 -7.28
C GLU A 126 -20.51 -2.24 -8.40
N GLU A 127 -19.89 -1.30 -9.12
CA GLU A 127 -18.81 -1.60 -10.08
C GLU A 127 -17.61 -2.28 -9.39
N SER A 128 -17.30 -1.90 -8.13
CA SER A 128 -16.17 -2.48 -7.40
C SER A 128 -16.33 -3.96 -7.06
N GLN A 129 -17.56 -4.45 -6.87
CA GLN A 129 -17.80 -5.86 -6.53
C GLN A 129 -17.61 -6.79 -7.73
N HIS A 130 -18.05 -6.38 -8.92
CA HIS A 130 -17.82 -7.11 -10.17
C HIS A 130 -16.32 -7.15 -10.49
N ILE A 131 -15.63 -6.01 -10.41
CA ILE A 131 -14.17 -5.95 -10.60
C ILE A 131 -13.44 -6.84 -9.59
N LYS A 132 -13.88 -6.86 -8.32
CA LYS A 132 -13.28 -7.71 -7.27
C LYS A 132 -13.49 -9.21 -7.56
N ALA A 133 -14.67 -9.62 -7.99
CA ALA A 133 -14.97 -11.00 -8.36
C ALA A 133 -14.16 -11.47 -9.58
N SER A 134 -14.07 -10.63 -10.61
CA SER A 134 -13.25 -10.91 -11.80
C SER A 134 -11.76 -10.99 -11.45
N LEU A 135 -11.25 -10.07 -10.62
CA LEU A 135 -9.87 -10.14 -10.10
C LEU A 135 -9.61 -11.40 -9.26
N GLN A 136 -10.59 -11.86 -8.48
CA GLN A 136 -10.49 -13.11 -7.71
C GLN A 136 -10.47 -14.36 -8.62
N ALA A 137 -11.30 -14.37 -9.66
CA ALA A 137 -11.33 -15.43 -10.66
C ALA A 137 -9.99 -15.51 -11.40
N ILE A 138 -9.41 -14.36 -11.77
CA ILE A 138 -8.10 -14.26 -12.42
C ILE A 138 -7.00 -14.76 -11.48
N ALA A 139 -7.00 -14.31 -10.21
CA ALA A 139 -6.01 -14.72 -9.21
C ALA A 139 -6.01 -16.24 -8.96
N SER A 140 -7.17 -16.91 -9.10
CA SER A 140 -7.29 -18.36 -8.95
C SER A 140 -6.67 -19.16 -10.11
N LYS A 141 -6.56 -18.55 -11.31
CA LYS A 141 -5.95 -19.14 -12.51
C LYS A 141 -4.45 -18.88 -12.63
N LEU A 142 -3.90 -18.01 -11.78
CA LEU A 142 -2.47 -17.74 -11.72
C LEU A 142 -1.72 -18.93 -11.11
N THR A 143 -0.59 -19.30 -11.71
CA THR A 143 0.35 -20.26 -11.14
C THR A 143 0.88 -19.75 -9.79
N PRO A 144 1.37 -20.62 -8.90
CA PRO A 144 1.91 -20.19 -7.61
C PRO A 144 3.02 -19.14 -7.71
N LYS A 145 3.81 -19.18 -8.79
CA LYS A 145 4.86 -18.20 -9.08
C LYS A 145 4.29 -16.83 -9.46
N GLU A 146 3.25 -16.82 -10.30
CA GLU A 146 2.55 -15.59 -10.70
C GLU A 146 1.83 -14.96 -9.50
N GLN A 147 1.22 -15.76 -8.64
CA GLN A 147 0.57 -15.28 -7.42
C GLN A 147 1.58 -14.63 -6.47
N HIS A 148 2.75 -15.24 -6.28
CA HIS A 148 3.79 -14.68 -5.40
C HIS A 148 4.36 -13.38 -5.97
N PHE A 149 4.60 -13.31 -7.28
CA PHE A 149 5.03 -12.07 -7.94
C PHE A 149 3.98 -10.97 -7.82
N LEU A 150 2.70 -11.30 -8.08
CA LEU A 150 1.60 -10.36 -7.97
C LEU A 150 1.45 -9.84 -6.54
N GLN A 151 1.62 -10.70 -5.54
CA GLN A 151 1.57 -10.30 -4.13
C GLN A 151 2.66 -9.27 -3.79
N LEU A 152 3.92 -9.54 -4.16
CA LEU A 152 5.02 -8.59 -3.93
C LEU A 152 4.75 -7.27 -4.68
N TRP A 153 4.26 -7.36 -5.91
CA TRP A 153 3.98 -6.16 -6.70
C TRP A 153 2.84 -5.32 -6.09
N LEU A 154 1.75 -5.94 -5.64
CA LEU A 154 0.65 -5.27 -4.94
C LEU A 154 1.06 -4.69 -3.59
N SER A 155 2.04 -5.28 -2.92
CA SER A 155 2.62 -4.73 -1.70
C SER A 155 3.46 -3.47 -1.92
N GLY A 156 3.75 -3.11 -3.18
CA GLY A 156 4.42 -1.86 -3.55
C GLY A 156 5.89 -2.00 -3.97
N TYR A 157 6.42 -3.23 -4.06
CA TYR A 157 7.78 -3.49 -4.57
C TYR A 157 7.87 -3.24 -6.09
N LYS A 158 9.04 -2.81 -6.57
CA LYS A 158 9.33 -2.68 -8.00
C LYS A 158 9.49 -4.05 -8.66
N VAL A 159 9.35 -4.10 -9.98
CA VAL A 159 9.46 -5.33 -10.78
C VAL A 159 10.82 -6.03 -10.57
N GLU A 160 11.90 -5.25 -10.51
CA GLU A 160 13.24 -5.76 -10.28
C GLU A 160 13.40 -6.34 -8.87
N GLU A 161 12.85 -5.66 -7.87
CA GLU A 161 12.89 -6.08 -6.46
C GLU A 161 12.07 -7.37 -6.28
N CYS A 162 10.89 -7.46 -6.90
CA CYS A 162 10.10 -8.68 -6.95
C CYS A 162 10.89 -9.84 -7.57
N ALA A 163 11.61 -9.59 -8.67
CA ALA A 163 12.41 -10.61 -9.35
C ALA A 163 13.59 -11.07 -8.48
N GLU A 164 14.26 -10.13 -7.81
CA GLU A 164 15.37 -10.41 -6.90
C GLU A 164 14.92 -11.24 -5.68
N MET A 165 13.82 -10.85 -5.04
CA MET A 165 13.22 -11.60 -3.92
C MET A 165 12.77 -13.01 -4.32
N LEU A 166 12.44 -13.21 -5.60
CA LEU A 166 12.10 -14.51 -6.17
C LEU A 166 13.30 -15.30 -6.72
N HIS A 167 14.53 -14.78 -6.55
CA HIS A 167 15.77 -15.34 -7.10
C HIS A 167 15.70 -15.55 -8.63
N ARG A 168 15.21 -14.55 -9.36
CA ARG A 168 15.06 -14.52 -10.82
C ARG A 168 15.74 -13.31 -11.45
N SER A 169 15.91 -13.35 -12.77
CA SER A 169 16.47 -12.23 -13.53
C SER A 169 15.46 -11.08 -13.64
N LYS A 170 15.97 -9.85 -13.80
CA LYS A 170 15.12 -8.66 -14.07
C LYS A 170 14.24 -8.86 -15.31
N SER A 171 14.79 -9.44 -16.37
CA SER A 171 14.06 -9.76 -17.61
C SER A 171 12.87 -10.69 -17.36
N TRP A 172 13.02 -11.67 -16.48
CA TRP A 172 11.92 -12.54 -16.07
C TRP A 172 10.82 -11.76 -15.34
N GLY A 173 11.16 -10.83 -14.44
CA GLY A 173 10.17 -9.99 -13.75
C GLY A 173 9.35 -9.12 -14.70
N TYR A 174 9.99 -8.51 -15.71
CA TYR A 174 9.30 -7.72 -16.73
C TYR A 174 8.38 -8.57 -17.62
N LEU A 175 8.81 -9.77 -18.01
CA LEU A 175 7.98 -10.73 -18.73
C LEU A 175 6.79 -11.19 -17.89
N MET A 176 7.01 -11.48 -16.61
CA MET A 176 5.99 -11.88 -15.65
C MET A 176 4.92 -10.80 -15.46
N ARG A 177 5.33 -9.54 -15.28
CA ARG A 177 4.41 -8.40 -15.23
C ARG A 177 3.54 -8.32 -16.49
N ARG A 178 4.15 -8.45 -17.68
CA ARG A 178 3.42 -8.42 -18.94
C ARG A 178 2.44 -9.57 -19.08
N GLN A 179 2.82 -10.79 -18.68
CA GLN A 179 1.95 -11.96 -18.69
C GLN A 179 0.74 -11.78 -17.78
N ILE A 180 0.96 -11.28 -16.56
CA ILE A 180 -0.12 -10.98 -15.61
C ILE A 180 -1.03 -9.88 -16.16
N GLN A 181 -0.47 -8.80 -16.72
CA GLN A 181 -1.26 -7.73 -17.36
C GLN A 181 -2.12 -8.25 -18.52
N ILE A 182 -1.58 -9.13 -19.37
CA ILE A 182 -2.32 -9.75 -20.47
C ILE A 182 -3.49 -10.59 -19.93
N LYS A 183 -3.23 -11.46 -18.95
CA LYS A 183 -4.28 -12.28 -18.31
C LYS A 183 -5.37 -11.41 -17.68
N LEU A 184 -4.97 -10.37 -16.96
CA LEU A 184 -5.91 -9.39 -16.38
C LEU A 184 -6.71 -8.66 -17.46
N SER A 185 -6.10 -8.29 -18.59
CA SER A 185 -6.80 -7.59 -19.67
C SER A 185 -7.76 -8.47 -20.46
N VAL A 186 -7.42 -9.74 -20.73
CA VAL A 186 -8.31 -10.63 -21.51
C VAL A 186 -9.61 -10.89 -20.74
N GLU A 187 -9.52 -11.11 -19.44
CA GLU A 187 -10.70 -11.41 -18.61
C GLU A 187 -11.54 -10.19 -18.23
N LEU A 188 -11.07 -8.96 -18.50
CA LEU A 188 -11.86 -7.72 -18.33
C LEU A 188 -12.60 -7.31 -19.61
N TYR A 189 -12.36 -7.98 -20.75
CA TYR A 189 -12.97 -7.69 -22.05
C TYR A 189 -13.90 -8.80 -22.56
N ASP A 190 -13.99 -9.93 -21.85
CA ASP A 190 -14.89 -11.06 -22.15
C ASP A 190 -16.25 -10.97 -21.41
N ASP A 191 -16.53 -9.86 -20.72
CA ASP A 191 -17.83 -9.45 -20.16
C ASP A 191 -18.41 -8.25 -20.93
#